data_AF-A0A2V8LRG4-F1
#
_entry.id   AF-A0A2V8LRG4-F1
#
_cell.length_a   1.000
_cell.length_b   1.000
_cell.length_c   1.000
_cell.angle_alpha   90.00
_cell.angle_beta   90.00
_cell.angle_gamma   90.00
#
_symmetry.space_group_name_H-M   'P 1'
#
loop_
_entity.id
_entity.type
_entity.pdbx_description
1 polymer ?
#
loop_
_entity_poly.entity_id
_entity_poly.type
_entity_poly.pdbx_seq_one_letter_code
_entity_poly.pdbx_strand_id
1 'polypeptide(L)'
;MEAAIAAWENEGGSPQRAMTGTVNQIAWAEQIKARVDAEFDRVRKALESVAGKQSSKGRTNTRVMIEILEDKRAEVMGNEQAGYFIHDWQELRDQVRKMIVGDSRYKAIKTDEVI
;
A
#
# COMPACT_ATOMS: atom_id res chain seq x y z
N MET A 1 7.69 42.71 16.86
CA MET A 1 6.71 42.42 15.78
C MET A 1 6.46 40.94 15.86
N GLU A 2 5.71 40.55 16.89
CA GLU A 2 5.38 39.18 17.23
C GLU A 2 3.88 38.98 17.03
N ALA A 3 3.54 38.01 16.20
CA ALA A 3 2.25 37.34 16.11
C ALA A 3 2.53 36.06 15.30
N ALA A 4 3.30 35.10 15.82
CA ALA A 4 2.83 34.10 16.78
C ALA A 4 1.56 33.39 16.29
N ILE A 5 1.73 32.49 15.32
CA ILE A 5 1.31 31.07 15.40
C ILE A 5 -0.04 30.86 16.13
N ALA A 6 -1.14 31.33 15.55
CA ALA A 6 -2.48 31.12 16.11
C ALA A 6 -3.51 30.89 15.00
N ALA A 7 -3.44 29.71 14.37
CA ALA A 7 -4.54 29.15 13.59
C ALA A 7 -4.43 27.60 13.49
N TRP A 8 -4.00 26.97 14.58
CA TRP A 8 -4.22 25.54 14.83
C TRP A 8 -5.33 25.45 15.87
N GLU A 9 -6.21 24.44 15.74
CA GLU A 9 -7.34 24.11 16.64
C GLU A 9 -8.72 24.71 16.31
N ASN A 10 -9.24 24.43 15.12
CA ASN A 10 -10.69 24.25 15.01
C ASN A 10 -11.03 23.18 13.96
N GLU A 11 -11.20 21.95 14.44
CA GLU A 11 -12.01 20.83 13.91
C GLU A 11 -11.26 19.52 14.17
N GLY A 12 -11.80 18.72 15.09
CA GLY A 12 -11.23 17.47 15.58
C GLY A 12 -11.20 16.35 14.55
N GLY A 13 -10.42 16.52 13.48
CA GLY A 13 -9.85 15.42 12.72
C GLY A 13 -8.41 15.27 13.16
N SER A 14 -8.00 14.08 13.61
CA SER A 14 -6.58 13.71 13.66
C SER A 14 -5.92 14.20 12.38
N PRO A 15 -4.78 14.92 12.40
CA PRO A 15 -4.16 15.37 11.17
C PRO A 15 -3.92 14.13 10.33
N GLN A 16 -4.71 13.93 9.26
CA GLN A 16 -4.28 13.07 8.18
C GLN A 16 -2.94 13.68 7.78
N ARG A 17 -1.85 12.99 8.13
CA ARG A 17 -0.49 13.50 7.94
C ARG A 17 -0.40 14.05 6.52
N ALA A 18 -0.28 15.37 6.43
CA ALA A 18 -0.40 16.07 5.17
C ALA A 18 0.79 15.65 4.29
N MET A 19 0.50 15.30 3.05
CA MET A 19 1.56 14.94 2.11
C MET A 19 2.51 16.13 1.92
N THR A 20 3.81 15.88 1.99
CA THR A 20 4.88 16.88 1.87
C THR A 20 5.33 16.99 0.41
N GLY A 21 5.31 18.21 -0.13
CA GLY A 21 5.74 18.54 -1.50
C GLY A 21 5.26 19.94 -1.91
N THR A 22 5.53 20.33 -3.16
CA THR A 22 4.87 21.52 -3.73
C THR A 22 3.38 21.23 -3.96
N VAL A 23 2.53 22.26 -4.00
CA VAL A 23 1.08 22.13 -4.24
C VAL A 23 0.78 21.26 -5.47
N ASN A 24 1.53 21.46 -6.56
CA ASN A 24 1.37 20.68 -7.79
C ASN A 24 1.82 19.22 -7.62
N GLN A 25 2.90 18.97 -6.87
CA GLN A 25 3.34 17.61 -6.58
C GLN A 25 2.34 16.88 -5.69
N ILE A 26 1.78 17.55 -4.67
CA ILE A 26 0.78 16.97 -3.78
C ILE A 26 -0.47 16.58 -4.58
N ALA A 27 -1.04 17.51 -5.35
CA ALA A 27 -2.24 17.23 -6.14
C ALA A 27 -2.04 16.08 -7.15
N TRP A 28 -0.83 15.93 -7.68
CA TRP A 28 -0.50 14.82 -8.56
C TRP A 28 -0.28 13.50 -7.79
N ALA A 29 0.47 13.54 -6.69
CA ALA A 29 0.76 12.38 -5.87
C ALA A 29 -0.49 11.80 -5.20
N GLU A 30 -1.48 12.61 -4.85
CA GLU A 30 -2.79 12.14 -4.38
C GLU A 30 -3.53 11.30 -5.43
N GLN A 31 -3.49 11.72 -6.70
CA GLN A 31 -4.07 10.94 -7.79
C GLN A 31 -3.33 9.62 -8.00
N ILE A 32 -1.99 9.62 -7.89
CA ILE A 32 -1.20 8.39 -7.95
C ILE A 32 -1.56 7.48 -6.77
N LYS A 33 -1.55 8.02 -5.54
CA LYS A 33 -1.87 7.31 -4.30
C LYS A 33 -3.23 6.62 -4.37
N ALA A 34 -4.26 7.28 -4.92
CA ALA A 34 -5.57 6.67 -5.13
C ALA A 34 -5.54 5.49 -6.11
N ARG A 35 -4.75 5.57 -7.18
CA ARG A 35 -4.60 4.46 -8.15
C ARG A 35 -3.77 3.30 -7.58
N VAL A 36 -2.75 3.60 -6.78
CA VAL A 36 -1.99 2.59 -6.02
C VAL A 36 -2.91 1.82 -5.10
N ASP A 37 -3.74 2.53 -4.33
CA ASP A 37 -4.71 1.92 -3.40
C ASP A 37 -5.67 0.97 -4.13
N ALA A 38 -6.19 1.40 -5.28
CA ALA A 38 -7.06 0.59 -6.12
C ALA A 38 -6.37 -0.67 -6.67
N GLU A 39 -5.05 -0.62 -6.96
CA GLU A 39 -4.30 -1.80 -7.40
C GLU A 39 -4.10 -2.80 -6.26
N PHE A 40 -3.81 -2.32 -5.04
CA PHE A 40 -3.78 -3.19 -3.85
C PHE A 40 -5.12 -3.91 -3.66
N ASP A 41 -6.24 -3.19 -3.76
CA ASP A 41 -7.57 -3.78 -3.65
C ASP A 41 -7.86 -4.80 -4.76
N ARG A 42 -7.41 -4.52 -6.00
CA ARG A 42 -7.53 -5.44 -7.13
C ARG A 42 -6.76 -6.75 -6.88
N VAL A 43 -5.52 -6.66 -6.41
CA VAL A 43 -4.70 -7.85 -6.10
C VAL A 43 -5.30 -8.63 -4.93
N ARG A 44 -5.82 -7.95 -3.90
CA ARG A 44 -6.51 -8.61 -2.78
C ARG A 44 -7.69 -9.44 -3.27
N LYS A 45 -8.58 -8.83 -4.07
CA LYS A 45 -9.75 -9.52 -4.64
C LYS A 45 -9.37 -10.72 -5.50
N ALA A 46 -8.28 -10.61 -6.26
CA ALA A 46 -7.76 -11.73 -7.05
C ALA A 46 -7.29 -12.88 -6.16
N LEU A 47 -6.58 -12.60 -5.07
CA LEU A 47 -6.14 -13.61 -4.10
C LEU A 47 -7.34 -14.27 -3.39
N GLU A 48 -8.30 -13.49 -2.91
CA GLU A 48 -9.53 -14.01 -2.28
C GLU A 48 -10.31 -14.96 -3.21
N SER A 49 -10.44 -14.60 -4.49
CA SER A 49 -11.07 -15.44 -5.50
C SER A 49 -10.36 -16.77 -5.72
N VAL A 50 -9.02 -16.78 -5.63
CA VAL A 50 -8.21 -18.00 -5.70
C VAL A 50 -8.38 -18.84 -4.44
N ALA A 51 -8.37 -18.23 -3.25
CA ALA A 51 -8.54 -18.93 -1.98
C ALA A 51 -9.88 -19.72 -1.94
N GLY A 52 -10.96 -19.13 -2.46
CA GLY A 52 -12.26 -19.81 -2.54
C GLY A 52 -12.20 -21.17 -3.25
N LYS A 53 -11.29 -21.34 -4.21
CA LYS A 53 -11.16 -22.50 -5.09
C LYS A 53 -10.11 -23.53 -4.63
N GLN A 54 -9.30 -23.22 -3.61
CA GLN A 54 -8.16 -24.04 -3.21
C GLN A 54 -8.49 -25.06 -2.10
N SER A 55 -7.63 -26.06 -1.93
CA SER A 55 -7.63 -26.96 -0.76
C SER A 55 -7.33 -26.18 0.54
N SER A 56 -7.46 -26.82 1.70
CA SER A 56 -7.17 -26.19 3.00
C SER A 56 -5.75 -25.61 3.09
N LYS A 57 -4.72 -26.34 2.63
CA LYS A 57 -3.33 -25.84 2.58
C LYS A 57 -3.19 -24.63 1.65
N GLY A 58 -3.79 -24.68 0.45
CA GLY A 58 -3.76 -23.55 -0.49
C GLY A 58 -4.48 -22.31 0.04
N ARG A 59 -5.59 -22.48 0.78
CA ARG A 59 -6.28 -21.38 1.46
C ARG A 59 -5.41 -20.71 2.52
N THR A 60 -4.69 -21.49 3.33
CA THR A 60 -3.74 -20.95 4.31
C THR A 60 -2.61 -20.17 3.63
N ASN A 61 -2.04 -20.70 2.56
CA ASN A 61 -0.99 -20.02 1.79
C ASN A 61 -1.49 -18.69 1.22
N THR A 62 -2.68 -18.68 0.64
CA THR A 62 -3.30 -17.47 0.11
C THR A 62 -3.64 -16.45 1.20
N ARG A 63 -4.01 -16.89 2.40
CA ARG A 63 -4.22 -16.00 3.55
C ARG A 63 -2.94 -15.27 3.94
N VAL A 64 -1.81 -15.97 3.99
CA VAL A 64 -0.52 -15.32 4.29
C VAL A 64 -0.12 -14.35 3.17
N MET A 65 -0.42 -14.67 1.90
CA MET A 65 -0.20 -13.72 0.80
C MET A 65 -1.03 -12.44 0.95
N ILE A 66 -2.27 -12.55 1.45
CA ILE A 66 -3.12 -11.39 1.75
C ILE A 66 -2.53 -10.59 2.93
N GLU A 67 -2.04 -11.26 3.99
CA GLU A 67 -1.39 -10.58 5.11
C GLU A 67 -0.14 -9.80 4.66
N ILE A 68 0.70 -10.39 3.80
CA ILE A 68 1.83 -9.70 3.19
C ILE A 68 1.39 -8.48 2.38
N LEU A 69 0.33 -8.64 1.57
CA LEU A 69 -0.22 -7.55 0.76
C LEU A 69 -0.67 -6.38 1.63
N GLU A 70 -1.34 -6.64 2.75
CA GLU A 70 -1.81 -5.60 3.67
C GLU A 70 -0.69 -4.86 4.38
N ASP A 71 0.33 -5.59 4.84
CA ASP A 71 1.52 -4.97 5.44
C ASP A 71 2.20 -4.03 4.43
N LYS A 72 2.32 -4.47 3.17
CA LYS A 72 2.90 -3.66 2.10
C LYS A 72 2.00 -2.48 1.71
N ARG A 73 0.68 -2.64 1.71
CA ARG A 73 -0.27 -1.53 1.51
C ARG A 73 -0.09 -0.47 2.60
N ALA A 74 0.02 -0.87 3.87
CA ALA A 74 0.23 0.05 4.98
C ALA A 74 1.57 0.80 4.85
N GLU A 75 2.65 0.10 4.49
CA GLU A 75 3.98 0.69 4.25
C GLU A 75 3.93 1.77 3.14
N VAL A 76 3.29 1.44 2.00
CA VAL A 76 3.21 2.35 0.85
C VAL A 76 2.28 3.53 1.12
N MET A 77 1.09 3.27 1.65
CA MET A 77 0.06 4.28 1.88
C MET A 77 0.37 5.18 3.07
N GLY A 78 1.23 4.72 3.99
CA GLY A 78 1.78 5.50 5.10
C GLY A 78 2.88 6.47 4.69
N ASN A 79 3.37 6.43 3.44
CA ASN A 79 4.35 7.41 2.99
C ASN A 79 3.69 8.79 2.79
N GLU A 80 4.37 9.82 3.28
CA GLU A 80 3.90 11.21 3.29
C GLU A 80 4.60 12.06 2.23
N GLN A 81 5.59 11.54 1.50
CA GLN A 81 6.32 12.32 0.51
C GLN A 81 5.62 12.25 -0.86
N ALA A 82 5.25 13.39 -1.43
CA ALA A 82 4.69 13.43 -2.78
C ALA A 82 5.67 12.86 -3.82
N GLY A 83 6.97 13.11 -3.63
CA GLY A 83 8.04 12.59 -4.47
C GLY A 83 8.09 11.06 -4.53
N TYR A 84 7.78 10.37 -3.43
CA TYR A 84 7.74 8.91 -3.40
C TYR A 84 6.68 8.34 -4.35
N PHE A 85 5.45 8.86 -4.30
CA PHE A 85 4.41 8.39 -5.21
C PHE A 85 4.73 8.74 -6.67
N ILE A 86 5.27 9.94 -6.90
CA ILE A 86 5.64 10.40 -8.24
C ILE A 86 6.78 9.58 -8.85
N HIS A 87 7.84 9.29 -8.09
CA HIS A 87 9.01 8.60 -8.62
C HIS A 87 8.82 7.08 -8.65
N ASP A 88 8.28 6.52 -7.58
CA ASP A 88 8.21 5.07 -7.42
C ASP A 88 6.91 4.48 -7.94
N TRP A 89 5.79 5.23 -7.93
CA TRP A 89 4.45 4.68 -8.17
C TRP A 89 3.69 5.28 -9.36
N GLN A 90 4.27 6.24 -10.08
CA GLN A 90 3.65 6.82 -11.27
C GLN A 90 3.31 5.74 -12.33
N GLU A 91 4.15 4.70 -12.45
CA GLU A 91 3.88 3.56 -13.32
C GLU A 91 3.48 2.32 -12.50
N LEU A 92 2.17 2.08 -12.40
CA LEU A 92 1.54 0.98 -11.64
C LEU A 92 1.74 -0.42 -12.27
N ARG A 93 2.96 -0.77 -12.69
CA ARG A 93 3.28 -2.08 -13.28
C ARG A 93 3.04 -3.22 -12.28
N ASP A 94 3.61 -4.40 -12.53
CA ASP A 94 3.68 -5.55 -11.60
C ASP A 94 4.36 -5.26 -10.24
N GLN A 95 4.44 -4.01 -9.79
CA GLN A 95 5.14 -3.55 -8.60
C GLN A 95 4.54 -4.13 -7.32
N VAL A 96 3.22 -4.10 -7.16
CA VAL A 96 2.53 -4.76 -6.03
C VAL A 96 2.85 -6.26 -6.01
N ARG A 97 2.80 -6.93 -7.16
CA ARG A 97 3.15 -8.35 -7.28
C ARG A 97 4.62 -8.62 -6.93
N LYS A 98 5.55 -7.78 -7.40
CA LYS A 98 6.98 -7.88 -7.09
C LYS A 98 7.25 -7.72 -5.60
N MET A 99 6.54 -6.83 -4.92
CA MET A 99 6.66 -6.66 -3.47
C MET A 99 6.28 -7.93 -2.71
N ILE A 100 5.18 -8.57 -3.09
CA ILE A 100 4.75 -9.84 -2.48
C ILE A 100 5.79 -10.94 -2.75
N VAL A 101 6.26 -11.08 -3.99
CA VAL A 101 7.26 -12.10 -4.38
C VAL A 101 8.61 -11.88 -3.70
N GLY A 102 8.96 -10.62 -3.40
CA GLY A 102 10.16 -10.25 -2.69
C GLY A 102 10.15 -10.60 -1.20
N ASP A 103 8.96 -10.68 -0.58
CA ASP A 103 8.78 -10.90 0.85
C ASP A 103 9.28 -12.29 1.29
N SER A 104 9.97 -12.34 2.43
CA SER A 104 10.56 -13.57 2.96
C SER A 104 9.50 -14.60 3.35
N ARG A 105 8.32 -14.16 3.81
CA ARG A 105 7.20 -15.04 4.17
C ARG A 105 6.60 -15.72 2.94
N TYR A 106 6.51 -14.99 1.82
CA TYR A 106 6.09 -15.57 0.54
C TYR A 106 7.08 -16.65 0.08
N LYS A 107 8.38 -16.38 0.20
CA LYS A 107 9.43 -17.36 -0.15
C LYS A 107 9.34 -18.62 0.72
N ALA A 108 9.13 -18.47 2.02
CA ALA A 108 8.98 -19.61 2.94
C ALA A 108 7.82 -20.53 2.54
N ILE A 109 6.65 -19.95 2.24
CA ILE A 109 5.47 -20.73 1.80
C ILE A 109 5.73 -21.45 0.49
N LYS A 110 6.40 -20.80 -0.46
CA LYS A 110 6.73 -21.41 -1.74
C LYS A 110 7.71 -22.57 -1.57
N THR A 111 8.65 -22.48 -0.64
CA THR A 111 9.56 -23.57 -0.31
C THR A 111 8.82 -24.76 0.33
N ASP A 112 7.83 -24.51 1.19
CA ASP A 112 6.98 -25.53 1.83
C ASP A 112 5.97 -26.22 0.88
N GLU A 113 5.81 -25.72 -0.36
CA GLU A 113 5.06 -26.38 -1.43
C GLU A 113 5.93 -27.31 -2.29
N VAL A 114 7.26 -27.17 -2.26
CA VAL A 114 8.20 -27.92 -3.11
C VAL A 114 8.76 -29.18 -2.41
N ILE A 115 8.59 -29.28 -1.09
CA ILE A 115 8.97 -30.43 -0.25
C ILE A 115 7.74 -31.28 0.05
#